data_AF-A0A7C4E8B5-F1
#
_entry.id   AF-A0A7C4E8B5-F1
#
_cell.length_a   1.000
_cell.length_b   1.000
_cell.length_c   1.000
_cell.angle_alpha   90.00
_cell.angle_beta   90.00
_cell.angle_gamma   90.00
#
_symmetry.space_group_name_H-M   'P 1'
#
loop_
_entity.id
_entity.type
_entity.pdbx_description
1 polymer ?
#
loop_
_entity_poly.entity_id
_entity_poly.type
_entity_poly.pdbx_seq_one_letter_code
_entity_poly.pdbx_strand_id
1 'polypeptide(L)' 'MIKRLTRITCRQAHVLLSERMDRPLSPLGRYRLYLHLKACDLCSRVDRQFDLMRRAMRRLGE' A
#
# COMPACT_ATOMS: atom_id res chain seq x y z
N MET A 1 -13.73 -13.33 3.28
CA MET A 1 -13.22 -13.86 1.98
C MET A 1 -13.45 -12.81 0.88
N ILE A 2 -12.70 -11.70 0.88
CA ILE A 2 -12.99 -10.47 0.09
C ILE A 2 -12.17 -10.50 -1.23
N LYS A 3 -12.00 -11.68 -1.82
CA LYS A 3 -10.95 -11.96 -2.83
C LYS A 3 -11.26 -11.41 -4.24
N ARG A 4 -12.36 -10.68 -4.47
CA ARG A 4 -12.88 -10.39 -5.82
C ARG A 4 -13.31 -8.95 -6.15
N LEU A 5 -13.30 -7.97 -5.25
CA LEU A 5 -13.81 -6.63 -5.59
C LEU A 5 -12.79 -5.66 -6.18
N THR A 6 -11.51 -5.99 -6.14
CA THR A 6 -10.44 -5.19 -6.72
C THR A 6 -9.52 -6.12 -7.49
N ARG A 7 -9.15 -5.75 -8.71
CA ARG A 7 -8.41 -6.57 -9.69
C ARG A 7 -7.02 -7.08 -9.23
N ILE A 8 -6.66 -6.89 -7.96
CA ILE A 8 -5.40 -7.29 -7.32
C ILE A 8 -5.65 -8.01 -5.99
N THR A 9 -4.78 -8.96 -5.65
CA THR A 9 -4.85 -9.73 -4.39
C THR A 9 -4.08 -9.05 -3.25
N CYS A 10 -4.30 -9.45 -1.99
CA CYS A 10 -3.54 -8.92 -0.85
C CYS A 10 -2.02 -9.05 -1.04
N ARG A 11 -1.55 -10.13 -1.68
CA ARG A 11 -0.13 -10.32 -2.01
C ARG A 11 0.36 -9.26 -2.99
N GLN A 12 -0.40 -9.01 -4.06
CA GLN A 12 -0.08 -7.96 -5.02
C GLN A 12 -0.16 -6.56 -4.38
N ALA A 13 -1.11 -6.34 -3.47
CA ALA A 13 -1.20 -5.11 -2.71
C ALA A 13 0.04 -4.90 -1.84
N HIS A 14 0.56 -5.92 -1.15
CA HIS A 14 1.83 -5.85 -0.42
C HIS A 14 3.02 -5.54 -1.35
N VAL A 15 3.09 -6.15 -2.53
CA VAL A 15 4.14 -5.85 -3.50
C VAL A 15 4.08 -4.38 -3.93
N LEU A 16 2.89 -3.86 -4.26
CA LEU A 16 2.72 -2.45 -4.60
C LEU A 16 3.00 -1.52 -3.41
N LEU A 17 2.65 -1.92 -2.19
CA LEU A 17 2.95 -1.17 -0.96
C LEU A 17 4.45 -1.09 -0.68
N SER A 18 5.20 -2.15 -0.97
CA SER A 18 6.66 -2.13 -0.86
C SER A 18 7.27 -1.32 -2.00
N GLU A 19 6.78 -1.51 -3.21
CA GLU A 19 7.26 -0.80 -4.40
C GLU A 19 7.11 0.71 -4.25
N ARG A 20 5.99 1.21 -3.68
CA ARG A 20 5.77 2.65 -3.42
C ARG A 20 6.80 3.27 -2.47
N MET A 21 7.46 2.45 -1.65
CA MET A 21 8.49 2.92 -0.72
C MET A 21 9.78 3.20 -1.44
N ASP A 22 10.13 2.32 -2.38
CA ASP A 22 11.37 2.34 -3.15
C ASP A 22 11.27 3.28 -4.35
N ARG A 23 10.16 3.20 -5.09
CA ARG A 23 9.90 3.98 -6.31
C ARG A 23 8.46 4.49 -6.39
N PRO A 24 8.20 5.58 -7.11
CA PRO A 24 6.82 6.02 -7.35
C PRO A 24 6.05 4.96 -8.16
N LEU A 25 4.89 4.55 -7.64
CA LEU A 25 3.98 3.65 -8.34
C LEU A 25 3.43 4.31 -9.62
N SER A 26 3.27 3.50 -10.67
CA SER A 26 2.50 3.89 -11.85
C SER A 26 1.06 4.29 -11.47
N PRO A 27 0.46 5.33 -12.07
CA PRO A 27 -0.85 5.87 -11.67
C PRO A 27 -1.96 4.82 -11.62
N LEU A 28 -1.94 3.85 -12.54
CA LEU A 28 -2.89 2.73 -12.55
C LEU A 28 -2.69 1.76 -11.37
N GLY A 29 -1.44 1.48 -11.02
CA GLY A 29 -1.08 0.65 -9.86
C GLY A 29 -1.50 1.32 -8.55
N ARG A 30 -1.32 2.64 -8.46
CA ARG A 30 -1.75 3.45 -7.32
C ARG A 30 -3.28 3.43 -7.15
N TYR A 31 -4.03 3.59 -8.23
CA TYR A 31 -5.50 3.55 -8.18
C TYR A 31 -6.03 2.18 -7.75
N ARG A 32 -5.48 1.10 -8.32
CA ARG A 32 -5.85 -0.28 -7.93
C ARG A 32 -5.55 -0.57 -6.47
N LEU A 33 -4.38 -0.12 -5.99
CA LEU A 33 -4.00 -0.24 -4.58
C LEU A 33 -4.97 0.52 -3.68
N TYR A 34 -5.31 1.77 -4.03
CA TYR A 34 -6.25 2.59 -3.27
C TYR A 34 -7.62 1.91 -3.10
N LEU A 35 -8.18 1.37 -4.19
CA LEU A 35 -9.44 0.61 -4.13
C LEU A 35 -9.32 -0.60 -3.22
N HIS A 36 -8.20 -1.34 -3.29
CA HIS A 36 -7.98 -2.53 -2.48
C HIS A 36 -7.89 -2.20 -0.99
N LEU A 37 -7.18 -1.13 -0.63
CA LEU A 37 -7.05 -0.66 0.76
C LEU A 37 -8.39 -0.21 1.34
N LYS A 38 -9.31 0.31 0.52
CA LYS A 38 -10.69 0.61 0.95
C LYS A 38 -11.51 -0.63 1.23
N ALA A 39 -11.27 -1.73 0.51
CA ALA A 39 -12.00 -2.98 0.66
C ALA A 39 -11.38 -3.95 1.69
N CYS A 40 -10.09 -3.81 2.00
CA CYS A 40 -9.34 -4.72 2.85
C CYS A 40 -8.71 -3.99 4.04
N ASP A 41 -9.28 -4.16 5.24
CA ASP A 41 -8.79 -3.54 6.47
C ASP A 41 -7.36 -4.01 6.82
N LEU A 42 -7.04 -5.28 6.58
CA LEU A 42 -5.70 -5.83 6.84
C LEU A 42 -4.62 -5.07 6.06
N CYS A 43 -4.81 -4.90 4.74
CA CYS A 43 -3.87 -4.16 3.91
C CYS A 43 -3.86 -2.66 4.27
N SER A 44 -5.00 -2.10 4.68
CA SER A 44 -5.07 -0.71 5.18
C SER A 44 -4.27 -0.50 6.48
N ARG A 45 -4.22 -1.49 7.37
CA ARG A 45 -3.36 -1.43 8.57
C ARG A 45 -1.89 -1.45 8.19
N VAL A 46 -1.50 -2.31 7.26
CA VAL A 46 -0.11 -2.40 6.80
C VAL A 46 0.32 -1.12 6.09
N ASP A 47 -0.55 -0.53 5.28
CA ASP A 47 -0.33 0.77 4.64
C ASP A 47 0.01 1.87 5.65
N ARG A 48 -0.74 1.92 6.77
CA ARG A 48 -0.49 2.84 7.89
C ARG A 48 0.83 2.58 8.60
N GLN A 49 1.21 1.30 8.78
CA GLN A 49 2.51 0.96 9.37
C GLN A 49 3.68 1.48 8.51
N PHE A 50 3.58 1.31 7.19
CA PHE A 50 4.58 1.84 6.26
C PHE A 50 4.63 3.38 6.23
N ASP A 51 3.47 4.05 6.37
CA ASP A 51 3.44 5.52 6.48
C ASP A 51 4.14 6.00 7.76
N LEU A 52 3.91 5.30 8.88
CA LEU A 52 4.60 5.54 10.15
C LEU A 52 6.12 5.39 10.00
N MET A 53 6.58 4.30 9.38
CA MET A 53 8.00 4.07 9.11
C MET A 53 8.58 5.18 8.23
N ARG A 54 7.90 5.56 7.14
CA ARG A 54 8.34 6.64 6.26
C ARG A 54 8.45 7.98 6.99
N ARG A 55 7.50 8.31 7.87
CA ARG A 55 7.55 9.53 8.68
C ARG A 55 8.71 9.49 9.67
N ALA A 56 8.92 8.37 10.35
CA ALA A 56 10.02 8.19 11.28
C ALA A 56 11.38 8.33 10.57
N MET A 57 11.56 7.67 9.42
CA MET A 57 12.77 7.79 8.61
C MET A 57 13.02 9.22 8.12
N ARG A 58 11.97 9.95 7.72
CA ARG A 58 12.10 11.36 7.34
C ARG A 58 12.59 12.22 8.51
N ARG A 59 12.02 12.04 9.70
CA ARG A 59 12.43 12.77 10.91
C ARG A 59 13.84 12.43 11.39
N LEU A 60 14.35 11.23 11.09
CA LEU A 60 15.72 10.82 11.44
C LEU A 60 16.77 11.29 10.42
N GLY A 61 16.34 11.64 9.20
CA GLY A 61 17.22 12.16 8.14
C GLY A 61 17.29 13.68 8.08
N GLU A 62 16.54 14.38 8.94
CA GLU A 62 16.63 15.83 9.20
C GLU A 62 17.59 16.08 10.36
#